data_AF-A0AA86S5U3-F1
#
_entry.id   AF-A0AA86S5U3-F1
#
_cell.length_a   1.000
_cell.length_b   1.000
_cell.length_c   1.000
_cell.angle_alpha   90.00
_cell.angle_beta   90.00
_cell.angle_gamma   90.00
#
_symmetry.space_group_name_H-M   'P 1'
#
loop_
_entity.id
_entity.type
_entity.pdbx_description
1 polymer ?
#
loop_
_entity_poly.entity_id
_entity_poly.type
_entity_poly.pdbx_seq_one_letter_code
_entity_poly.pdbx_strand_id
1 'polypeptide(L)'
;MNENTVNKLYDAKMTRRYEGKIKDGVLEIAEDPEVTNLQFLEKLDIFALNLCISNGMSVKLRSNTLQIISVYTLRDQDAEQQQRLNWNINDLELENLEVLNLRRNSLENDQLYNLAKFKKLHVLDVSFNKVDLTHIHNISSLTNLNMQRSGLKNIDLISSLVNLVELDLSENFREDTSSNDTDLSYLYVLNISFNTQLDFSPLCKLKSLTKLNMCQCGLTNIDKITSLVNLDQLDLSQNRDINLSSLYQVRSLTQLYMYQCNLKNIDQITQLINLEVLNISDNSLLTINSIDQLVNLKKLYMSLNNNIDITPLKSLVGLITLNVNNCGLKQLTALKHLINLQTLDISFNYDINISELQYLKNLKYLNLKNCKLVSIYVLSPLVNLEYLNLAENQIVYLDANVHEMTNLKEFQFYCNLVSDLSSIEQHQNFNNIDENNNKCFNISDQNKYPSEEQLFNANKMRRVESPNIQLKEIQIQHKALQTALNNFEQEVKATTSNAWQSQIQFTANVVRLFQQLNQVGFE
;
A
#
# COMPACT_ATOMS: atom_id res chain seq x y z
N MET A 1 13.92 -6.22 -7.03
CA MET A 1 14.10 -7.52 -6.38
C MET A 1 13.89 -7.37 -4.89
N ASN A 2 12.67 -7.69 -4.46
CA ASN A 2 12.37 -7.92 -3.06
C ASN A 2 12.99 -9.27 -2.64
N GLU A 3 13.20 -9.46 -1.33
CA GLU A 3 13.61 -10.73 -0.67
C GLU A 3 13.02 -12.01 -1.28
N ASN A 4 11.88 -11.91 -1.96
CA ASN A 4 11.12 -13.00 -2.52
C ASN A 4 11.84 -13.86 -3.57
N THR A 5 12.71 -13.36 -4.45
CA THR A 5 13.30 -14.23 -5.49
C THR A 5 14.36 -15.18 -4.92
N VAL A 6 15.25 -14.65 -4.09
CA VAL A 6 16.24 -15.46 -3.37
C VAL A 6 15.51 -16.42 -2.41
N ASN A 7 14.53 -15.92 -1.63
CA ASN A 7 13.77 -16.76 -0.71
C ASN A 7 12.95 -17.85 -1.45
N LYS A 8 12.31 -17.53 -2.58
CA LYS A 8 11.59 -18.53 -3.41
C LYS A 8 12.53 -19.62 -3.94
N LEU A 9 13.74 -19.28 -4.35
CA LEU A 9 14.72 -20.26 -4.83
C LEU A 9 15.28 -21.13 -3.69
N TYR A 10 15.50 -20.52 -2.52
CA TYR A 10 15.81 -21.24 -1.29
C TYR A 10 14.68 -22.23 -0.95
N ASP A 11 13.43 -21.76 -0.96
CA ASP A 11 12.27 -22.57 -0.56
C ASP A 11 11.93 -23.65 -1.61
N ALA A 12 12.13 -23.39 -2.90
CA ALA A 12 11.87 -24.35 -3.99
C ALA A 12 12.87 -25.51 -4.06
N LYS A 13 14.08 -25.33 -3.53
CA LYS A 13 15.18 -26.31 -3.58
C LYS A 13 15.50 -26.95 -2.22
N MET A 14 14.72 -26.66 -1.18
CA MET A 14 15.00 -27.11 0.20
C MET A 14 14.40 -28.48 0.54
N THR A 15 15.26 -29.35 1.11
CA THR A 15 14.86 -30.42 2.04
C THR A 15 15.52 -30.29 3.43
N ARG A 16 16.61 -29.53 3.63
CA ARG A 16 17.22 -29.23 4.95
C ARG A 16 18.00 -27.92 4.96
N ARG A 17 17.75 -27.03 5.94
CA ARG A 17 18.51 -25.81 6.24
C ARG A 17 19.59 -26.16 7.26
N TYR A 18 20.83 -25.74 7.02
CA TYR A 18 21.91 -25.81 8.00
C TYR A 18 22.42 -24.40 8.29
N GLU A 19 22.36 -23.98 9.54
CA GLU A 19 22.93 -22.72 10.03
C GLU A 19 24.25 -23.04 10.73
N GLY A 20 25.36 -22.58 10.15
CA GLY A 20 26.67 -22.69 10.76
C GLY A 20 27.07 -21.36 11.40
N LYS A 21 27.28 -21.34 12.71
CA LYS A 21 27.94 -20.20 13.39
C LYS A 21 29.42 -20.48 13.49
N ILE A 22 30.23 -19.48 13.18
CA ILE A 22 31.66 -19.55 13.42
C ILE A 22 31.96 -18.73 14.66
N LYS A 23 32.32 -19.40 15.75
CA LYS A 23 32.76 -18.75 17.00
C LYS A 23 34.14 -19.24 17.35
N ASP A 24 35.04 -18.30 17.60
CA ASP A 24 36.45 -18.56 17.89
C ASP A 24 37.14 -19.45 16.82
N GLY A 25 36.59 -19.48 15.61
CA GLY A 25 37.06 -20.23 14.45
C GLY A 25 36.61 -21.70 14.33
N VAL A 26 35.68 -22.21 15.13
CA VAL A 26 35.03 -23.49 14.76
C VAL A 26 33.70 -23.26 14.07
N LEU A 27 33.46 -23.99 12.98
CA LEU A 27 32.14 -24.10 12.35
C LEU A 27 31.27 -25.00 13.23
N GLU A 28 30.41 -24.42 14.06
CA GLU A 28 29.36 -25.16 14.76
C GLU A 28 28.22 -25.45 13.79
N ILE A 29 28.13 -26.70 13.32
CA ILE A 29 26.88 -27.31 12.86
C ILE A 29 26.42 -28.12 14.08
N ALA A 30 25.36 -27.70 14.79
CA ALA A 30 24.92 -28.29 16.08
C ALA A 30 24.95 -29.85 16.06
N GLU A 31 25.45 -30.59 17.06
CA GLU A 31 25.74 -30.35 18.49
C GLU A 31 27.10 -30.96 18.89
N ASP A 32 28.09 -30.17 19.35
CA ASP A 32 29.01 -30.52 20.46
C ASP A 32 29.94 -29.31 20.75
N PRO A 33 30.27 -28.99 22.01
CA PRO A 33 30.96 -27.77 22.39
C PRO A 33 32.42 -28.07 22.69
N GLU A 34 33.29 -28.07 21.69
CA GLU A 34 34.71 -27.76 21.90
C GLU A 34 35.42 -27.48 20.57
N VAL A 35 36.35 -26.52 20.62
CA VAL A 35 37.43 -26.17 19.64
C VAL A 35 37.27 -24.81 18.93
N THR A 36 38.41 -24.30 18.46
CA THR A 36 38.79 -22.94 18.01
C THR A 36 39.60 -23.02 16.67
N ASN A 37 39.52 -22.01 15.79
CA ASN A 37 40.22 -21.70 14.50
C ASN A 37 39.73 -22.32 13.15
N LEU A 38 39.31 -21.44 12.21
CA LEU A 38 38.77 -21.84 10.90
C LEU A 38 39.91 -21.88 9.88
N GLN A 39 40.25 -23.06 9.39
CA GLN A 39 41.09 -23.15 8.19
C GLN A 39 40.57 -24.04 7.07
N PHE A 40 39.58 -24.94 7.23
CA PHE A 40 39.19 -25.77 6.09
C PHE A 40 37.78 -26.39 6.18
N LEU A 41 36.94 -26.10 5.18
CA LEU A 41 35.75 -26.89 4.83
C LEU A 41 36.00 -27.55 3.48
N GLU A 42 36.56 -28.76 3.48
CA GLU A 42 37.11 -29.38 2.27
C GLU A 42 36.06 -29.88 1.26
N LYS A 43 34.90 -30.36 1.74
CA LYS A 43 33.81 -30.76 0.84
C LYS A 43 32.48 -30.88 1.59
N LEU A 44 31.54 -30.02 1.25
CA LEU A 44 30.15 -30.15 1.71
C LEU A 44 29.31 -30.88 0.65
N ASP A 45 28.52 -31.86 1.10
CA ASP A 45 27.51 -32.56 0.28
C ASP A 45 26.09 -32.04 0.57
N ILE A 46 25.94 -30.72 0.62
CA ILE A 46 24.66 -30.04 0.80
C ILE A 46 24.43 -29.07 -0.34
N PHE A 47 23.17 -28.82 -0.63
CA PHE A 47 22.74 -28.06 -1.80
C PHE A 47 22.68 -26.55 -1.54
N ALA A 48 22.33 -26.16 -0.31
CA ALA A 48 22.22 -24.77 0.12
C ALA A 48 22.87 -24.57 1.49
N LEU A 49 23.61 -23.46 1.65
CA LEU A 49 24.29 -23.11 2.90
C LEU A 49 24.04 -21.65 3.28
N ASN A 50 23.71 -21.40 4.54
CA ASN A 50 23.76 -20.07 5.13
C ASN A 50 24.97 -20.00 6.05
N LEU A 51 25.91 -19.12 5.70
CA LEU A 51 27.17 -18.97 6.38
C LEU A 51 27.19 -17.64 7.12
N CYS A 52 27.41 -17.71 8.43
CA CYS A 52 27.51 -16.55 9.28
C CYS A 52 28.97 -16.32 9.70
N ILE A 53 29.59 -15.24 9.22
CA ILE A 53 31.02 -14.94 9.46
C ILE A 53 31.13 -13.80 10.47
N SER A 54 31.98 -13.94 11.48
CA SER A 54 32.31 -12.84 12.39
C SER A 54 33.52 -12.03 11.89
N ASN A 55 33.68 -10.82 12.43
CA ASN A 55 34.80 -9.94 12.07
C ASN A 55 36.15 -10.62 12.28
N GLY A 56 37.07 -10.42 11.33
CA GLY A 56 38.44 -10.94 11.36
C GLY A 56 38.63 -12.39 10.89
N MET A 57 37.54 -13.13 10.60
CA MET A 57 37.65 -14.51 10.11
C MET A 57 37.72 -14.58 8.58
N SER A 58 38.55 -15.48 8.07
CA SER A 58 38.62 -15.85 6.66
C SER A 58 37.97 -17.22 6.45
N VAL A 59 37.22 -17.40 5.36
CA VAL A 59 36.54 -18.67 5.06
C VAL A 59 36.97 -19.16 3.68
N LYS A 60 37.60 -20.34 3.64
CA LYS A 60 37.79 -21.13 2.43
C LYS A 60 36.77 -22.25 2.38
N LEU A 61 36.03 -22.32 1.28
CA LEU A 61 34.98 -23.31 1.10
C LEU A 61 35.12 -23.95 -0.27
N ARG A 62 35.19 -25.28 -0.30
CA ARG A 62 35.17 -26.06 -1.53
C ARG A 62 33.97 -26.99 -1.55
N SER A 63 33.22 -26.99 -2.65
CA SER A 63 32.13 -27.94 -2.86
C SER A 63 31.82 -28.07 -4.35
N ASN A 64 31.45 -29.27 -4.74
CA ASN A 64 30.96 -29.61 -6.07
C ASN A 64 29.45 -29.91 -6.08
N THR A 65 28.73 -29.80 -4.96
CA THR A 65 27.28 -30.02 -4.91
C THR A 65 26.50 -28.80 -4.41
N LEU A 66 27.18 -27.86 -3.75
CA LEU A 66 26.58 -26.61 -3.29
C LEU A 66 26.18 -25.73 -4.47
N GLN A 67 24.90 -25.40 -4.55
CA GLN A 67 24.31 -24.55 -5.58
C GLN A 67 23.90 -23.18 -5.05
N ILE A 68 23.57 -23.09 -3.76
CA ILE A 68 23.09 -21.86 -3.13
C ILE A 68 23.96 -21.56 -1.93
N ILE A 69 24.48 -20.34 -1.85
CA ILE A 69 25.14 -19.86 -0.64
C ILE A 69 24.65 -18.45 -0.31
N SER A 70 24.32 -18.25 0.96
CA SER A 70 24.17 -16.92 1.52
C SER A 70 25.24 -16.72 2.57
N VAL A 71 25.95 -15.61 2.47
CA VAL A 71 26.94 -15.19 3.45
C VAL A 71 26.38 -13.97 4.15
N TYR A 72 26.38 -13.98 5.47
CA TYR A 72 25.96 -12.84 6.28
C TYR A 72 26.98 -12.61 7.39
N THR A 73 27.03 -11.38 7.89
CA THR A 73 27.89 -11.02 9.02
C THR A 73 27.13 -10.72 10.27
N LEU A 74 27.64 -11.23 11.40
CA LEU A 74 27.19 -10.81 12.72
C LEU A 74 27.76 -9.43 13.00
N ARG A 75 26.87 -8.45 13.14
CA ARG A 75 27.24 -7.14 13.66
C ARG A 75 27.23 -7.23 15.18
N ASP A 76 28.39 -7.09 15.81
CA ASP A 76 28.42 -6.67 17.20
C ASP A 76 27.80 -5.29 17.30
N GLN A 77 26.80 -5.15 18.18
CA GLN A 77 26.06 -3.90 18.38
C GLN A 77 26.96 -2.76 18.91
N ASP A 78 28.17 -3.08 19.37
CA ASP A 78 29.09 -2.17 20.05
C ASP A 78 30.30 -1.72 19.19
N ALA A 79 30.45 -2.20 17.95
CA ALA A 79 31.58 -1.82 17.09
C ALA A 79 31.25 -0.57 16.24
N GLU A 80 31.51 0.62 16.80
CA GLU A 80 31.39 1.92 16.09
C GLU A 80 32.33 2.05 14.86
N GLN A 81 33.23 1.10 14.64
CA GLN A 81 34.12 1.09 13.47
C GLN A 81 33.77 -0.07 12.53
N GLN A 82 33.31 0.27 11.33
CA GLN A 82 33.15 -0.64 10.19
C GLN A 82 34.51 -1.21 9.81
N GLN A 83 34.97 -2.27 10.48
CA GLN A 83 36.16 -3.00 10.04
C GLN A 83 35.82 -3.77 8.77
N ARG A 84 36.66 -3.59 7.74
CA ARG A 84 36.59 -4.31 6.48
C ARG A 84 36.66 -5.81 6.74
N LEU A 85 35.68 -6.58 6.24
CA LEU A 85 35.73 -8.03 6.37
C LEU A 85 36.91 -8.59 5.60
N ASN A 86 37.64 -9.52 6.24
CA ASN A 86 38.73 -10.25 5.61
C ASN A 86 38.23 -11.47 4.81
N TRP A 87 37.08 -11.30 4.16
CA TRP A 87 36.43 -12.32 3.36
C TRP A 87 36.58 -11.96 1.88
N ASN A 88 37.08 -12.90 1.08
CA ASN A 88 37.34 -12.72 -0.33
C ASN A 88 36.62 -13.80 -1.13
N ILE A 89 35.92 -13.39 -2.18
CA ILE A 89 35.22 -14.32 -3.08
C ILE A 89 36.15 -15.37 -3.69
N ASN A 90 37.44 -15.06 -3.77
CA ASN A 90 38.46 -15.97 -4.27
C ASN A 90 38.63 -17.23 -3.42
N ASP A 91 38.30 -17.17 -2.13
CA ASP A 91 38.41 -18.30 -1.21
C ASP A 91 37.28 -19.34 -1.40
N LEU A 92 36.28 -19.05 -2.24
CA LEU A 92 35.20 -19.98 -2.59
C LEU A 92 35.51 -20.78 -3.86
N GLU A 93 35.72 -22.09 -3.74
CA GLU A 93 35.87 -23.04 -4.86
C GLU A 93 34.56 -23.83 -5.06
N LEU A 94 33.56 -23.17 -5.66
CA LEU A 94 32.19 -23.69 -5.82
C LEU A 94 31.83 -23.89 -7.29
N GLU A 95 32.05 -25.09 -7.83
CA GLU A 95 31.91 -25.39 -9.27
C GLU A 95 30.45 -25.29 -9.77
N ASN A 96 29.49 -25.61 -8.90
CA ASN A 96 28.06 -25.67 -9.22
C ASN A 96 27.23 -24.53 -8.63
N LEU A 97 27.90 -23.44 -8.20
CA LEU A 97 27.22 -22.31 -7.61
C LEU A 97 26.30 -21.62 -8.62
N GLU A 98 25.02 -21.54 -8.25
CA GLU A 98 23.92 -21.00 -9.05
C GLU A 98 23.38 -19.69 -8.45
N VAL A 99 23.34 -19.60 -7.12
CA VAL A 99 22.81 -18.48 -6.36
C VAL A 99 23.82 -18.05 -5.30
N LEU A 100 24.22 -16.78 -5.33
CA LEU A 100 25.14 -16.19 -4.37
C LEU A 100 24.50 -14.95 -3.74
N ASN A 101 24.28 -14.99 -2.42
CA ASN A 101 23.73 -13.88 -1.67
C ASN A 101 24.76 -13.35 -0.68
N LEU A 102 25.23 -12.14 -0.94
CA LEU A 102 26.24 -11.42 -0.19
C LEU A 102 25.68 -10.12 0.40
N ARG A 103 24.36 -10.07 0.61
CA ARG A 103 23.68 -8.90 1.15
C ARG A 103 24.26 -8.51 2.51
N ARG A 104 24.45 -7.19 2.72
CA ARG A 104 24.86 -6.59 4.01
C ARG A 104 26.20 -7.13 4.55
N ASN A 105 27.21 -7.25 3.68
CA ASN A 105 28.54 -7.72 4.06
C ASN A 105 29.62 -6.63 3.99
N SER A 106 29.25 -5.34 3.92
CA SER A 106 30.22 -4.24 3.84
C SER A 106 31.28 -4.43 2.74
N LEU A 107 30.91 -5.08 1.62
CA LEU A 107 31.83 -5.39 0.54
C LEU A 107 32.24 -4.13 -0.22
N GLU A 108 33.47 -4.11 -0.70
CA GLU A 108 33.99 -3.14 -1.67
C GLU A 108 34.36 -3.82 -3.01
N ASN A 109 34.54 -3.03 -4.07
CA ASN A 109 34.77 -3.53 -5.43
C ASN A 109 35.93 -4.54 -5.55
N ASP A 110 37.02 -4.30 -4.83
CA ASP A 110 38.21 -5.15 -4.88
C ASP A 110 38.01 -6.53 -4.23
N GLN A 111 36.83 -6.80 -3.66
CA GLN A 111 36.43 -8.13 -3.18
C GLN A 111 35.62 -8.92 -4.22
N LEU A 112 35.27 -8.31 -5.35
CA LEU A 112 34.40 -8.90 -6.39
C LEU A 112 35.10 -9.24 -7.71
N TYR A 113 36.39 -8.92 -7.88
CA TYR A 113 37.12 -8.99 -9.16
C TYR A 113 37.16 -10.36 -9.87
N ASN A 114 36.80 -11.46 -9.19
CA ASN A 114 36.82 -12.80 -9.75
C ASN A 114 35.47 -13.53 -9.68
N LEU A 115 34.36 -12.80 -9.59
CA LEU A 115 33.00 -13.38 -9.65
C LEU A 115 32.75 -14.22 -10.91
N ALA A 116 33.37 -13.83 -12.04
CA ALA A 116 33.22 -14.51 -13.33
C ALA A 116 33.76 -15.96 -13.36
N LYS A 117 34.42 -16.43 -12.30
CA LYS A 117 34.81 -17.85 -12.16
C LYS A 117 33.61 -18.78 -11.98
N PHE A 118 32.51 -18.30 -11.40
CA PHE A 118 31.31 -19.10 -11.16
C PHE A 118 30.46 -19.20 -12.43
N LYS A 119 30.73 -20.19 -13.27
CA LYS A 119 30.11 -20.31 -14.60
C LYS A 119 28.61 -20.61 -14.61
N LYS A 120 28.06 -21.10 -13.50
CA LYS A 120 26.62 -21.40 -13.34
C LYS A 120 25.85 -20.34 -12.56
N LEU A 121 26.54 -19.29 -12.10
CA LEU A 121 25.95 -18.25 -11.27
C LEU A 121 24.98 -17.42 -12.10
N HIS A 122 23.70 -17.54 -11.80
CA HIS A 122 22.64 -16.81 -12.49
C HIS A 122 21.89 -15.83 -11.58
N VAL A 123 21.98 -16.00 -10.26
CA VAL A 123 21.44 -15.05 -9.27
C VAL A 123 22.54 -14.53 -8.37
N LEU A 124 22.71 -13.21 -8.32
CA LEU A 124 23.65 -12.53 -7.43
C LEU A 124 22.94 -11.43 -6.63
N ASP A 125 23.02 -11.49 -5.31
CA ASP A 125 22.61 -10.41 -4.42
C ASP A 125 23.84 -9.81 -3.74
N VAL A 126 24.15 -8.56 -4.03
CA VAL A 126 25.21 -7.76 -3.39
C VAL A 126 24.64 -6.48 -2.78
N SER A 127 23.34 -6.48 -2.46
CA SER A 127 22.67 -5.33 -1.87
C SER A 127 23.23 -4.96 -0.49
N PHE A 128 23.13 -3.69 -0.12
CA PHE A 128 23.66 -3.15 1.14
C PHE A 128 25.18 -3.35 1.28
N ASN A 129 25.92 -3.14 0.20
CA ASN A 129 27.38 -3.12 0.17
C ASN A 129 27.86 -1.78 -0.45
N LYS A 130 29.14 -1.66 -0.79
CA LYS A 130 29.73 -0.50 -1.46
C LYS A 130 30.44 -0.96 -2.75
N VAL A 131 29.64 -1.44 -3.69
CA VAL A 131 30.09 -2.10 -4.93
C VAL A 131 29.40 -1.49 -6.16
N ASP A 132 30.11 -1.45 -7.28
CA ASP A 132 29.64 -1.00 -8.59
C ASP A 132 29.61 -2.14 -9.62
N LEU A 133 29.33 -1.79 -10.88
CA LEU A 133 29.21 -2.76 -11.97
C LEU A 133 30.55 -3.23 -12.55
N THR A 134 31.69 -2.64 -12.20
CA THR A 134 33.00 -2.88 -12.85
C THR A 134 33.41 -4.36 -12.86
N HIS A 135 33.08 -5.13 -11.84
CA HIS A 135 33.41 -6.55 -11.73
C HIS A 135 32.23 -7.50 -11.97
N ILE A 136 31.02 -6.97 -12.17
CA ILE A 136 29.79 -7.75 -12.34
C ILE A 136 29.34 -7.78 -13.81
N HIS A 137 29.65 -6.72 -14.56
CA HIS A 137 29.07 -6.47 -15.88
C HIS A 137 29.33 -7.57 -16.94
N ASN A 138 30.43 -8.32 -16.82
CA ASN A 138 30.82 -9.37 -17.77
C ASN A 138 30.38 -10.79 -17.37
N ILE A 139 29.62 -10.96 -16.29
CA ILE A 139 29.15 -12.28 -15.85
C ILE A 139 27.96 -12.68 -16.72
N SER A 140 28.24 -13.28 -17.87
CA SER A 140 27.24 -13.62 -18.88
C SER A 140 26.19 -14.65 -18.44
N SER A 141 26.43 -15.40 -17.36
CA SER A 141 25.45 -16.33 -16.80
C SER A 141 24.37 -15.65 -15.96
N LEU A 142 24.56 -14.39 -15.56
CA LEU A 142 23.59 -13.68 -14.71
C LEU A 142 22.27 -13.40 -15.41
N THR A 143 21.18 -13.80 -14.77
CA THR A 143 19.80 -13.45 -15.13
C THR A 143 19.16 -12.55 -14.08
N ASN A 144 19.62 -12.58 -12.84
CA ASN A 144 19.06 -11.78 -11.74
C ASN A 144 20.19 -11.15 -10.91
N LEU A 145 20.16 -9.82 -10.77
CA LEU A 145 21.15 -9.07 -10.01
C LEU A 145 20.49 -8.05 -9.07
N ASN A 146 20.71 -8.20 -7.76
CA ASN A 146 20.29 -7.21 -6.76
C ASN A 146 21.49 -6.43 -6.24
N MET A 147 21.48 -5.12 -6.48
CA MET A 147 22.45 -4.14 -5.98
C MET A 147 21.76 -2.99 -5.24
N GLN A 148 20.59 -3.23 -4.62
CA GLN A 148 19.93 -2.24 -3.79
C GLN A 148 20.89 -1.69 -2.71
N ARG A 149 21.00 -0.37 -2.55
CA ARG A 149 21.91 0.26 -1.56
C ARG A 149 23.35 -0.25 -1.64
N SER A 150 23.86 -0.44 -2.84
CA SER A 150 25.25 -0.83 -3.10
C SER A 150 26.19 0.37 -3.28
N GLY A 151 25.71 1.61 -3.14
CA GLY A 151 26.54 2.81 -3.29
C GLY A 151 26.92 3.11 -4.75
N LEU A 152 26.08 2.67 -5.70
CA LEU A 152 26.28 2.81 -7.13
C LEU A 152 26.22 4.27 -7.58
N LYS A 153 27.31 4.79 -8.15
CA LYS A 153 27.39 6.20 -8.58
C LYS A 153 26.84 6.46 -9.98
N ASN A 154 26.94 5.49 -10.88
CA ASN A 154 26.42 5.57 -12.24
C ASN A 154 25.96 4.18 -12.72
N ILE A 155 25.22 4.17 -13.82
CA ILE A 155 24.66 2.94 -14.42
C ILE A 155 25.20 2.71 -15.83
N ASP A 156 26.41 3.17 -16.11
CA ASP A 156 26.91 3.24 -17.49
C ASP A 156 27.15 1.87 -18.11
N LEU A 157 27.52 0.91 -17.27
CA LEU A 157 27.74 -0.47 -17.63
C LEU A 157 26.44 -1.28 -17.63
N ILE A 158 25.28 -0.68 -17.34
CA ILE A 158 23.99 -1.41 -17.33
C ILE A 158 23.75 -2.08 -18.69
N SER A 159 24.19 -1.43 -19.77
CA SER A 159 24.10 -1.87 -21.16
C SER A 159 24.93 -3.12 -21.49
N SER A 160 25.85 -3.53 -20.62
CA SER A 160 26.71 -4.71 -20.83
C SER A 160 26.19 -5.98 -20.11
N LEU A 161 25.17 -5.85 -19.27
CA LEU A 161 24.53 -6.96 -18.56
C LEU A 161 23.51 -7.70 -19.45
N VAL A 162 24.00 -8.23 -20.58
CA VAL A 162 23.18 -8.65 -21.73
C VAL A 162 22.13 -9.72 -21.43
N ASN A 163 22.37 -10.62 -20.48
CA ASN A 163 21.48 -11.74 -20.19
C ASN A 163 20.59 -11.54 -18.94
N LEU A 164 20.67 -10.36 -18.30
CA LEU A 164 19.82 -10.06 -17.16
C LEU A 164 18.36 -9.98 -17.59
N VAL A 165 17.50 -10.61 -16.79
CA VAL A 165 16.03 -10.58 -16.86
C VAL A 165 15.49 -9.60 -15.82
N GLU A 166 16.04 -9.65 -14.60
CA GLU A 166 15.67 -8.76 -13.50
C GLU A 166 16.90 -8.05 -12.93
N LEU A 167 16.77 -6.75 -12.66
CA LEU A 167 17.82 -5.93 -12.07
C LEU A 167 17.22 -4.98 -11.02
N ASP A 168 17.80 -4.95 -9.82
CA ASP A 168 17.46 -3.96 -8.78
C ASP A 168 18.68 -3.11 -8.43
N LEU A 169 18.58 -1.82 -8.72
CA LEU A 169 19.56 -0.79 -8.42
C LEU A 169 18.96 0.28 -7.48
N SER A 170 17.91 -0.03 -6.72
CA SER A 170 17.24 0.95 -5.87
C SER A 170 18.13 1.50 -4.74
N GLU A 171 17.86 2.73 -4.31
CA GLU A 171 18.50 3.39 -3.16
C GLU A 171 20.05 3.51 -3.27
N ASN A 172 20.60 3.88 -4.44
CA ASN A 172 22.04 3.78 -4.76
C ASN A 172 22.90 5.07 -4.72
N PHE A 173 22.37 6.22 -4.29
CA PHE A 173 23.10 7.46 -3.89
C PHE A 173 23.24 8.62 -4.91
N ARG A 174 23.80 9.74 -4.39
CA ARG A 174 24.05 11.07 -4.99
C ARG A 174 25.29 11.13 -5.91
N GLU A 175 25.17 11.93 -6.97
CA GLU A 175 26.18 12.51 -7.90
C GLU A 175 26.87 11.62 -8.96
N ASP A 176 26.21 11.58 -10.13
CA ASP A 176 26.60 11.93 -11.52
C ASP A 176 27.77 11.26 -12.32
N THR A 177 27.39 10.81 -13.53
CA THR A 177 28.01 10.94 -14.89
C THR A 177 28.34 9.69 -15.75
N SER A 178 27.70 9.69 -16.96
CA SER A 178 28.03 9.31 -18.37
C SER A 178 28.49 7.91 -18.87
N SER A 179 27.77 7.34 -19.87
CA SER A 179 27.97 5.97 -20.45
C SER A 179 28.36 5.84 -21.94
N ASN A 180 28.98 4.70 -22.29
CA ASN A 180 29.30 4.18 -23.63
C ASN A 180 28.44 2.94 -24.04
N ASP A 181 28.61 2.45 -25.28
CA ASP A 181 27.63 1.68 -26.09
C ASP A 181 27.58 0.15 -25.95
N THR A 182 26.34 -0.37 -25.78
CA THR A 182 25.82 -1.65 -26.33
C THR A 182 24.28 -1.72 -26.21
N ASP A 183 23.61 -2.58 -27.00
CA ASP A 183 22.14 -2.78 -27.06
C ASP A 183 21.71 -4.03 -26.26
N LEU A 184 20.58 -3.97 -25.52
CA LEU A 184 20.16 -5.00 -24.56
C LEU A 184 18.85 -5.72 -24.95
N SER A 185 18.94 -7.04 -25.13
CA SER A 185 17.84 -7.86 -25.66
C SER A 185 17.01 -8.64 -24.61
N TYR A 186 17.47 -8.74 -23.36
CA TYR A 186 16.86 -9.66 -22.38
C TYR A 186 16.38 -9.04 -21.06
N LEU A 187 16.63 -7.75 -20.80
CA LEU A 187 16.22 -7.11 -19.55
C LEU A 187 14.73 -6.77 -19.59
N TYR A 188 13.93 -7.42 -18.74
CA TYR A 188 12.47 -7.26 -18.68
C TYR A 188 12.00 -6.42 -17.50
N VAL A 189 12.66 -6.53 -16.35
CA VAL A 189 12.28 -5.85 -15.10
C VAL A 189 13.45 -5.08 -14.52
N LEU A 190 13.29 -3.77 -14.34
CA LEU A 190 14.30 -2.89 -13.75
C LEU A 190 13.69 -2.06 -12.62
N ASN A 191 14.29 -2.14 -11.43
CA ASN A 191 14.00 -1.24 -10.31
C ASN A 191 15.18 -0.28 -10.12
N ILE A 192 14.95 1.01 -10.34
CA ILE A 192 15.90 2.10 -10.09
C ILE A 192 15.35 3.11 -9.09
N SER A 193 14.33 2.75 -8.31
CA SER A 193 13.69 3.65 -7.34
C SER A 193 14.67 4.26 -6.32
N PHE A 194 14.31 5.40 -5.74
CA PHE A 194 15.07 6.12 -4.71
C PHE A 194 16.47 6.57 -5.18
N ASN A 195 16.60 6.91 -6.47
CA ASN A 195 17.84 7.39 -7.08
C ASN A 195 17.66 8.81 -7.64
N THR A 196 17.72 9.84 -6.79
CA THR A 196 17.40 11.22 -7.19
C THR A 196 18.46 11.95 -8.03
N GLN A 197 19.62 11.32 -8.25
CA GLN A 197 20.79 11.97 -8.86
C GLN A 197 21.46 11.09 -9.93
N LEU A 198 20.87 9.95 -10.29
CA LEU A 198 21.42 9.10 -11.34
C LEU A 198 21.08 9.69 -12.71
N ASP A 199 22.04 9.66 -13.63
CA ASP A 199 21.77 9.90 -15.04
C ASP A 199 20.99 8.71 -15.63
N PHE A 200 19.75 8.98 -16.02
CA PHE A 200 18.88 7.99 -16.65
C PHE A 200 19.03 7.92 -18.17
N SER A 201 19.94 8.69 -18.77
CA SER A 201 20.23 8.62 -20.20
C SER A 201 20.54 7.22 -20.72
N PRO A 202 21.24 6.34 -19.98
CA PRO A 202 21.49 4.96 -20.44
C PRO A 202 20.22 4.11 -20.60
N LEU A 203 19.09 4.49 -19.97
CA LEU A 203 17.84 3.73 -20.05
C LEU A 203 17.28 3.64 -21.47
N CYS A 204 17.57 4.61 -22.33
CA CYS A 204 17.09 4.62 -23.72
C CYS A 204 17.59 3.41 -24.55
N LYS A 205 18.61 2.71 -24.05
CA LYS A 205 19.17 1.50 -24.67
C LYS A 205 18.43 0.21 -24.28
N LEU A 206 17.52 0.27 -23.30
CA LEU A 206 16.87 -0.90 -22.70
C LEU A 206 15.56 -1.29 -23.41
N LYS A 207 15.57 -1.41 -24.74
CA LYS A 207 14.34 -1.51 -25.55
C LYS A 207 13.46 -2.74 -25.25
N SER A 208 14.02 -3.77 -24.62
CA SER A 208 13.30 -5.00 -24.22
C SER A 208 12.55 -4.87 -22.89
N LEU A 209 12.72 -3.74 -22.20
CA LEU A 209 12.16 -3.53 -20.87
C LEU A 209 10.63 -3.48 -20.91
N THR A 210 10.01 -4.29 -20.05
CA THR A 210 8.55 -4.38 -19.91
C THR A 210 8.06 -3.78 -18.60
N LYS A 211 8.90 -3.78 -17.55
CA LYS A 211 8.57 -3.22 -16.23
C LYS A 211 9.70 -2.32 -15.75
N LEU A 212 9.37 -1.09 -15.41
CA LEU A 212 10.32 -0.09 -14.91
C LEU A 212 9.77 0.59 -13.66
N ASN A 213 10.52 0.53 -12.56
CA ASN A 213 10.23 1.29 -11.36
C ASN A 213 11.24 2.43 -11.20
N MET A 214 10.75 3.67 -11.32
CA MET A 214 11.47 4.92 -11.12
C MET A 214 10.87 5.74 -9.96
N CYS A 215 10.27 5.08 -8.98
CA CYS A 215 9.69 5.74 -7.82
C CYS A 215 10.75 6.57 -7.08
N GLN A 216 10.42 7.81 -6.70
CA GLN A 216 11.30 8.71 -5.95
C GLN A 216 12.69 8.92 -6.60
N CYS A 217 12.72 9.13 -7.92
CA CYS A 217 13.94 9.38 -8.69
C CYS A 217 14.21 10.87 -8.97
N GLY A 218 13.44 11.80 -8.40
CA GLY A 218 13.63 13.23 -8.61
C GLY A 218 13.43 13.68 -10.07
N LEU A 219 12.63 12.92 -10.83
CA LEU A 219 12.40 13.18 -12.25
C LEU A 219 11.63 14.48 -12.49
N THR A 220 12.12 15.30 -13.41
CA THR A 220 11.42 16.49 -13.90
C THR A 220 10.67 16.24 -15.21
N ASN A 221 11.07 15.22 -15.98
CA ASN A 221 10.42 14.76 -17.20
C ASN A 221 10.71 13.26 -17.43
N ILE A 222 10.12 12.69 -18.47
CA ILE A 222 10.26 11.27 -18.85
C ILE A 222 10.97 11.06 -20.20
N ASP A 223 11.63 12.08 -20.76
CA ASP A 223 12.17 12.04 -22.13
C ASP A 223 13.23 10.94 -22.32
N LYS A 224 13.89 10.51 -21.23
CA LYS A 224 14.91 9.45 -21.25
C LYS A 224 14.34 8.04 -21.48
N ILE A 225 13.04 7.86 -21.28
CA ILE A 225 12.38 6.54 -21.38
C ILE A 225 11.36 6.44 -22.53
N THR A 226 11.22 7.48 -23.35
CA THR A 226 10.24 7.49 -24.46
C THR A 226 10.53 6.47 -25.56
N SER A 227 11.77 5.98 -25.64
CA SER A 227 12.21 4.94 -26.58
C SER A 227 11.87 3.51 -26.14
N LEU A 228 11.34 3.33 -24.92
CA LEU A 228 11.02 2.01 -24.36
C LEU A 228 9.69 1.47 -24.88
N VAL A 229 9.64 1.16 -26.18
CA VAL A 229 8.41 0.81 -26.90
C VAL A 229 7.70 -0.47 -26.41
N ASN A 230 8.36 -1.32 -25.62
CA ASN A 230 7.78 -2.55 -25.06
C ASN A 230 7.35 -2.41 -23.59
N LEU A 231 7.43 -1.20 -23.02
CA LEU A 231 7.16 -0.98 -21.60
C LEU A 231 5.65 -1.12 -21.30
N ASP A 232 5.31 -2.15 -20.54
CA ASP A 232 3.95 -2.51 -20.11
C ASP A 232 3.59 -1.85 -18.76
N GLN A 233 4.54 -1.85 -17.83
CA GLN A 233 4.37 -1.34 -16.48
C GLN A 233 5.40 -0.28 -16.13
N LEU A 234 4.94 0.89 -15.67
CA LEU A 234 5.80 1.99 -15.25
C LEU A 234 5.33 2.57 -13.90
N ASP A 235 6.27 2.65 -12.96
CA ASP A 235 6.06 3.34 -11.67
C ASP A 235 6.90 4.62 -11.62
N LEU A 236 6.21 5.76 -11.56
CA LEU A 236 6.75 7.12 -11.44
C LEU A 236 6.40 7.75 -10.09
N SER A 237 5.91 6.98 -9.13
CA SER A 237 5.45 7.49 -7.84
C SER A 237 6.51 8.34 -7.14
N GLN A 238 6.10 9.33 -6.34
CA GLN A 238 6.98 10.22 -5.58
C GLN A 238 7.97 11.05 -6.44
N ASN A 239 7.70 11.23 -7.73
CA ASN A 239 8.36 12.24 -8.56
C ASN A 239 7.45 13.47 -8.68
N ARG A 240 7.68 14.46 -7.82
CA ARG A 240 6.83 15.65 -7.71
C ARG A 240 6.92 16.54 -8.95
N ASP A 241 5.77 17.03 -9.41
CA ASP A 241 5.65 17.99 -10.53
C ASP A 241 6.30 17.50 -11.83
N ILE A 242 6.32 16.18 -12.04
CA ILE A 242 6.90 15.55 -13.23
C ILE A 242 6.13 15.94 -14.50
N ASN A 243 6.86 16.35 -15.55
CA ASN A 243 6.26 16.60 -16.86
C ASN A 243 6.10 15.29 -17.65
N LEU A 244 4.85 14.94 -17.95
CA LEU A 244 4.47 13.71 -18.66
C LEU A 244 4.16 13.95 -20.15
N SER A 245 4.46 15.14 -20.69
CA SER A 245 4.07 15.53 -22.04
C SER A 245 4.53 14.58 -23.14
N SER A 246 5.61 13.84 -22.93
CA SER A 246 6.17 12.89 -23.91
C SER A 246 5.71 11.45 -23.67
N LEU A 247 4.90 11.18 -22.63
CA LEU A 247 4.64 9.81 -22.18
C LEU A 247 3.77 9.04 -23.19
N TYR A 248 2.97 9.76 -23.98
CA TYR A 248 2.20 9.22 -25.10
C TYR A 248 3.03 8.44 -26.14
N GLN A 249 4.36 8.60 -26.14
CA GLN A 249 5.26 7.85 -27.02
C GLN A 249 5.41 6.38 -26.56
N VAL A 250 5.19 6.10 -25.28
CA VAL A 250 5.27 4.78 -24.67
C VAL A 250 3.89 4.10 -24.70
N ARG A 251 3.38 3.84 -25.90
CA ARG A 251 1.98 3.40 -26.13
C ARG A 251 1.67 1.98 -25.65
N SER A 252 2.68 1.19 -25.30
CA SER A 252 2.55 -0.18 -24.79
C SER A 252 2.08 -0.24 -23.33
N LEU A 253 2.09 0.89 -22.61
CA LEU A 253 1.74 0.92 -21.20
C LEU A 253 0.31 0.45 -20.94
N THR A 254 0.18 -0.57 -20.10
CA THR A 254 -1.09 -1.04 -19.54
C THR A 254 -1.22 -0.71 -18.06
N GLN A 255 -0.09 -0.46 -17.36
CA GLN A 255 -0.07 -0.14 -15.93
C GLN A 255 0.80 1.08 -15.65
N LEU A 256 0.22 2.10 -15.02
CA LEU A 256 0.91 3.34 -14.66
C LEU A 256 0.65 3.71 -13.20
N TYR A 257 1.72 3.93 -12.45
CA TYR A 257 1.67 4.33 -11.04
C TYR A 257 2.31 5.70 -10.86
N MET A 258 1.58 6.63 -10.25
CA MET A 258 1.94 8.03 -10.02
C MET A 258 1.43 8.48 -8.64
N TYR A 259 1.65 7.63 -7.62
CA TYR A 259 1.32 7.95 -6.24
C TYR A 259 2.17 9.12 -5.76
N GLN A 260 1.57 10.13 -5.13
CA GLN A 260 2.30 11.24 -4.51
C GLN A 260 3.22 12.03 -5.46
N CYS A 261 2.74 12.34 -6.67
CA CYS A 261 3.47 13.08 -7.70
C CYS A 261 3.11 14.58 -7.78
N ASN A 262 2.26 15.09 -6.88
CA ASN A 262 1.76 16.47 -6.91
C ASN A 262 1.06 16.85 -8.25
N LEU A 263 0.36 15.90 -8.86
CA LEU A 263 -0.33 16.11 -10.14
C LEU A 263 -1.51 17.08 -9.97
N LYS A 264 -1.67 17.98 -10.95
CA LYS A 264 -2.82 18.90 -11.04
C LYS A 264 -3.92 18.40 -11.97
N ASN A 265 -3.55 17.64 -13.00
CA ASN A 265 -4.44 16.97 -13.93
C ASN A 265 -3.74 15.74 -14.53
N ILE A 266 -4.47 15.01 -15.37
CA ILE A 266 -3.97 13.83 -16.09
C ILE A 266 -4.03 14.00 -17.61
N ASP A 267 -4.17 15.22 -18.12
CA ASP A 267 -4.42 15.48 -19.55
C ASP A 267 -3.30 14.91 -20.44
N GLN A 268 -2.07 14.94 -19.92
CA GLN A 268 -0.86 14.47 -20.59
C GLN A 268 -0.81 12.94 -20.80
N ILE A 269 -1.65 12.16 -20.11
CA ILE A 269 -1.66 10.70 -20.22
C ILE A 269 -2.90 10.15 -20.94
N THR A 270 -3.82 11.02 -21.37
CA THR A 270 -5.09 10.64 -22.03
C THR A 270 -4.91 9.85 -23.32
N GLN A 271 -3.74 9.95 -23.95
CA GLN A 271 -3.38 9.22 -25.17
C GLN A 271 -2.93 7.77 -24.92
N LEU A 272 -2.74 7.38 -23.66
CA LEU A 272 -2.36 6.01 -23.27
C LEU A 272 -3.60 5.09 -23.24
N ILE A 273 -4.20 4.90 -24.41
CA ILE A 273 -5.49 4.20 -24.56
C ILE A 273 -5.46 2.73 -24.12
N ASN A 274 -4.28 2.12 -23.98
CA ASN A 274 -4.12 0.74 -23.54
C ASN A 274 -4.06 0.59 -22.00
N LEU A 275 -4.13 1.69 -21.24
CA LEU A 275 -4.08 1.63 -19.78
C LEU A 275 -5.26 0.85 -19.21
N GLU A 276 -4.93 -0.19 -18.44
CA GLU A 276 -5.87 -1.01 -17.68
C GLU A 276 -5.79 -0.73 -16.17
N VAL A 277 -4.60 -0.32 -15.68
CA VAL A 277 -4.36 -0.01 -14.26
C VAL A 277 -3.74 1.38 -14.13
N LEU A 278 -4.39 2.24 -13.33
CA LEU A 278 -3.89 3.57 -13.02
C LEU A 278 -3.92 3.81 -11.52
N ASN A 279 -2.79 4.22 -10.95
CA ASN A 279 -2.71 4.73 -9.59
C ASN A 279 -2.26 6.19 -9.60
N ILE A 280 -3.14 7.08 -9.14
CA ILE A 280 -2.96 8.53 -9.02
C ILE A 280 -3.31 9.00 -7.61
N SER A 281 -3.13 8.13 -6.63
CA SER A 281 -3.44 8.41 -5.23
C SER A 281 -2.46 9.44 -4.63
N ASP A 282 -2.90 10.17 -3.61
CA ASP A 282 -2.13 11.20 -2.90
C ASP A 282 -1.65 12.36 -3.81
N ASN A 283 -2.52 12.89 -4.67
CA ASN A 283 -2.29 14.09 -5.48
C ASN A 283 -3.33 15.17 -5.13
N SER A 284 -3.14 15.86 -4.00
CA SER A 284 -4.15 16.71 -3.36
C SER A 284 -4.81 17.81 -4.21
N LEU A 285 -4.23 18.21 -5.35
CA LEU A 285 -4.75 19.22 -6.28
C LEU A 285 -5.29 18.62 -7.59
N LEU A 286 -5.47 17.30 -7.63
CA LEU A 286 -5.77 16.57 -8.85
C LEU A 286 -7.19 16.82 -9.36
N THR A 287 -7.29 17.11 -10.66
CA THR A 287 -8.52 17.04 -11.44
C THR A 287 -8.45 15.90 -12.45
N ILE A 288 -9.59 15.26 -12.71
CA ILE A 288 -9.67 14.05 -13.57
C ILE A 288 -10.67 14.20 -14.72
N ASN A 289 -10.92 15.43 -15.17
CA ASN A 289 -11.93 15.72 -16.20
C ASN A 289 -11.76 14.90 -17.48
N SER A 290 -10.51 14.60 -17.84
CA SER A 290 -10.16 13.87 -19.07
C SER A 290 -9.98 12.36 -18.87
N ILE A 291 -10.33 11.82 -17.70
CA ILE A 291 -10.18 10.37 -17.43
C ILE A 291 -11.11 9.53 -18.29
N ASP A 292 -12.17 10.14 -18.82
CA ASP A 292 -13.14 9.51 -19.71
C ASP A 292 -12.52 9.00 -21.03
N GLN A 293 -11.34 9.49 -21.40
CA GLN A 293 -10.57 9.02 -22.56
C GLN A 293 -9.88 7.67 -22.31
N LEU A 294 -9.65 7.29 -21.05
CA LEU A 294 -8.96 6.05 -20.67
C LEU A 294 -9.96 4.88 -20.57
N VAL A 295 -10.68 4.64 -21.66
CA VAL A 295 -11.85 3.73 -21.72
C VAL A 295 -11.55 2.27 -21.38
N ASN A 296 -10.29 1.84 -21.45
CA ASN A 296 -9.86 0.47 -21.16
C ASN A 296 -9.48 0.25 -19.68
N LEU A 297 -9.62 1.27 -18.82
CA LEU A 297 -9.33 1.13 -17.40
C LEU A 297 -10.20 0.07 -16.72
N LYS A 298 -9.53 -0.86 -16.04
CA LYS A 298 -10.14 -1.90 -15.20
C LYS A 298 -9.92 -1.64 -13.72
N LYS A 299 -8.78 -1.03 -13.35
CA LYS A 299 -8.43 -0.73 -11.96
C LYS A 299 -7.97 0.72 -11.83
N LEU A 300 -8.60 1.44 -10.91
CA LEU A 300 -8.31 2.85 -10.67
C LEU A 300 -8.14 3.09 -9.16
N TYR A 301 -6.98 3.60 -8.79
CA TYR A 301 -6.64 3.97 -7.42
C TYR A 301 -6.42 5.48 -7.36
N MET A 302 -7.26 6.16 -6.58
CA MET A 302 -7.23 7.61 -6.40
C MET A 302 -7.41 7.99 -4.94
N SER A 303 -6.96 7.17 -3.99
CA SER A 303 -7.09 7.47 -2.57
C SER A 303 -6.32 8.74 -2.19
N LEU A 304 -6.68 9.38 -1.08
CA LEU A 304 -5.99 10.57 -0.57
C LEU A 304 -6.00 11.77 -1.54
N ASN A 305 -6.95 11.83 -2.48
CA ASN A 305 -7.16 13.00 -3.35
C ASN A 305 -8.28 13.87 -2.80
N ASN A 306 -7.91 14.90 -2.04
CA ASN A 306 -8.84 15.74 -1.31
C ASN A 306 -9.84 16.46 -2.24
N ASN A 307 -11.14 16.31 -1.96
CA ASN A 307 -12.25 16.95 -2.66
C ASN A 307 -12.30 16.66 -4.18
N ILE A 308 -11.86 15.48 -4.60
CA ILE A 308 -11.84 15.10 -6.01
C ILE A 308 -13.26 14.96 -6.58
N ASP A 309 -13.51 15.54 -7.77
CA ASP A 309 -14.76 15.31 -8.51
C ASP A 309 -14.67 13.99 -9.30
N ILE A 310 -15.50 13.03 -8.91
CA ILE A 310 -15.59 11.71 -9.56
C ILE A 310 -16.64 11.64 -10.66
N THR A 311 -17.36 12.74 -10.96
CA THR A 311 -18.36 12.79 -12.05
C THR A 311 -17.84 12.28 -13.40
N PRO A 312 -16.58 12.55 -13.81
CA PRO A 312 -16.01 12.04 -15.06
C PRO A 312 -15.96 10.50 -15.14
N LEU A 313 -15.96 9.79 -14.01
CA LEU A 313 -15.87 8.31 -14.01
C LEU A 313 -17.06 7.62 -14.67
N LYS A 314 -18.20 8.29 -14.85
CA LYS A 314 -19.44 7.70 -15.38
C LYS A 314 -19.28 6.96 -16.73
N SER A 315 -18.26 7.30 -17.51
CA SER A 315 -17.96 6.68 -18.81
C SER A 315 -17.13 5.40 -18.70
N LEU A 316 -16.46 5.16 -17.57
CA LEU A 316 -15.55 4.02 -17.37
C LEU A 316 -16.32 2.75 -16.98
N VAL A 317 -17.32 2.37 -17.78
CA VAL A 317 -18.21 1.23 -17.50
C VAL A 317 -17.47 -0.12 -17.38
N GLY A 318 -16.24 -0.22 -17.89
CA GLY A 318 -15.36 -1.39 -17.78
C GLY A 318 -14.63 -1.52 -16.43
N LEU A 319 -14.78 -0.55 -15.52
CA LEU A 319 -14.05 -0.53 -14.26
C LEU A 319 -14.50 -1.67 -13.33
N ILE A 320 -13.54 -2.42 -12.80
CA ILE A 320 -13.73 -3.57 -11.91
C ILE A 320 -13.31 -3.21 -10.48
N THR A 321 -12.25 -2.41 -10.34
CA THR A 321 -11.73 -1.97 -9.04
C THR A 321 -11.64 -0.46 -8.99
N LEU A 322 -12.24 0.13 -7.96
CA LEU A 322 -12.13 1.55 -7.65
C LEU A 322 -11.74 1.75 -6.19
N ASN A 323 -10.66 2.48 -5.95
CA ASN A 323 -10.32 2.99 -4.63
C ASN A 323 -10.34 4.52 -4.66
N VAL A 324 -11.24 5.11 -3.87
CA VAL A 324 -11.37 6.55 -3.62
C VAL A 324 -11.48 6.82 -2.12
N ASN A 325 -10.73 6.06 -1.32
CA ASN A 325 -10.71 6.22 0.13
C ASN A 325 -10.05 7.55 0.52
N ASN A 326 -10.61 8.22 1.54
CA ASN A 326 -10.14 9.51 2.04
C ASN A 326 -10.00 10.58 0.95
N CYS A 327 -11.06 10.79 0.17
CA CYS A 327 -11.09 11.76 -0.93
C CYS A 327 -12.05 12.94 -0.68
N GLY A 328 -12.62 13.05 0.52
CA GLY A 328 -13.58 14.10 0.85
C GLY A 328 -14.89 14.04 0.04
N LEU A 329 -15.25 12.86 -0.48
CA LEU A 329 -16.45 12.68 -1.29
C LEU A 329 -17.73 12.87 -0.46
N LYS A 330 -18.69 13.60 -1.03
CA LYS A 330 -20.03 13.78 -0.44
C LYS A 330 -21.14 13.08 -1.21
N GLN A 331 -20.95 12.85 -2.51
CA GLN A 331 -21.94 12.23 -3.40
C GLN A 331 -21.26 11.22 -4.34
N LEU A 332 -22.01 10.21 -4.78
CA LEU A 332 -21.52 9.10 -5.59
C LEU A 332 -22.24 8.96 -6.93
N THR A 333 -22.73 10.08 -7.48
CA THR A 333 -23.61 10.10 -8.68
C THR A 333 -23.04 9.39 -9.90
N ALA A 334 -21.71 9.37 -10.06
CA ALA A 334 -21.03 8.67 -11.15
C ALA A 334 -21.11 7.13 -11.01
N LEU A 335 -21.15 6.62 -9.78
CA LEU A 335 -21.00 5.18 -9.52
C LEU A 335 -22.17 4.36 -10.04
N LYS A 336 -23.38 4.91 -10.15
CA LYS A 336 -24.55 4.18 -10.70
C LYS A 336 -24.33 3.62 -12.12
N HIS A 337 -23.36 4.17 -12.86
CA HIS A 337 -22.99 3.72 -14.20
C HIS A 337 -21.93 2.61 -14.20
N LEU A 338 -21.21 2.42 -13.10
CA LEU A 338 -20.08 1.50 -12.96
C LEU A 338 -20.53 0.09 -12.55
N ILE A 339 -21.53 -0.44 -13.26
CA ILE A 339 -22.24 -1.69 -12.92
C ILE A 339 -21.35 -2.94 -12.89
N ASN A 340 -20.14 -2.88 -13.46
CA ASN A 340 -19.18 -3.99 -13.47
C ASN A 340 -18.21 -3.97 -12.26
N LEU A 341 -18.32 -2.98 -11.37
CA LEU A 341 -17.49 -2.92 -10.17
C LEU A 341 -17.66 -4.17 -9.29
N GLN A 342 -16.52 -4.73 -8.90
CA GLN A 342 -16.43 -5.86 -7.98
C GLN A 342 -15.74 -5.47 -6.67
N THR A 343 -14.87 -4.46 -6.71
CA THR A 343 -14.13 -3.97 -5.55
C THR A 343 -14.28 -2.46 -5.46
N LEU A 344 -14.84 -1.99 -4.35
CA LEU A 344 -14.99 -0.57 -4.06
C LEU A 344 -14.48 -0.26 -2.65
N ASP A 345 -13.52 0.66 -2.55
CA ASP A 345 -13.12 1.27 -1.28
C ASP A 345 -13.44 2.76 -1.32
N ILE A 346 -14.38 3.18 -0.47
CA ILE A 346 -14.74 4.58 -0.25
C ILE A 346 -14.62 4.96 1.23
N SER A 347 -13.85 4.19 2.01
CA SER A 347 -13.64 4.44 3.42
C SER A 347 -13.04 5.83 3.68
N PHE A 348 -13.25 6.38 4.87
CA PHE A 348 -12.78 7.70 5.27
C PHE A 348 -13.34 8.86 4.42
N ASN A 349 -14.45 8.67 3.71
CA ASN A 349 -15.24 9.77 3.14
C ASN A 349 -16.38 10.13 4.10
N TYR A 350 -16.14 11.14 4.92
CA TYR A 350 -17.05 11.55 6.00
C TYR A 350 -18.31 12.26 5.48
N ASP A 351 -19.48 11.98 6.05
CA ASP A 351 -20.81 12.47 5.59
C ASP A 351 -21.13 12.14 4.12
N ILE A 352 -20.73 10.95 3.66
CA ILE A 352 -20.97 10.52 2.28
C ILE A 352 -22.40 9.99 2.10
N ASN A 353 -23.07 10.41 1.03
CA ASN A 353 -24.31 9.78 0.58
C ASN A 353 -24.00 8.53 -0.25
N ILE A 354 -24.52 7.39 0.21
CA ILE A 354 -24.28 6.07 -0.39
C ILE A 354 -25.47 5.52 -1.20
N SER A 355 -26.47 6.36 -1.50
CA SER A 355 -27.71 5.93 -2.18
C SER A 355 -27.47 5.27 -3.54
N GLU A 356 -26.41 5.63 -4.25
CA GLU A 356 -26.04 5.09 -5.55
C GLU A 356 -25.43 3.68 -5.48
N LEU A 357 -25.02 3.21 -4.29
CA LEU A 357 -24.45 1.87 -4.16
C LEU A 357 -25.45 0.76 -4.47
N GLN A 358 -26.76 1.02 -4.34
CA GLN A 358 -27.83 0.06 -4.65
C GLN A 358 -27.78 -0.48 -6.10
N TYR A 359 -27.14 0.24 -7.02
CA TYR A 359 -27.01 -0.15 -8.43
C TYR A 359 -25.84 -1.11 -8.68
N LEU A 360 -24.90 -1.23 -7.75
CA LEU A 360 -23.62 -1.94 -7.94
C LEU A 360 -23.68 -3.43 -7.56
N LYS A 361 -24.64 -4.16 -8.13
CA LYS A 361 -24.99 -5.54 -7.73
C LYS A 361 -23.87 -6.58 -7.91
N ASN A 362 -22.82 -6.26 -8.66
CA ASN A 362 -21.66 -7.12 -8.89
C ASN A 362 -20.55 -6.96 -7.82
N LEU A 363 -20.74 -6.07 -6.83
CA LEU A 363 -19.78 -5.88 -5.76
C LEU A 363 -19.59 -7.15 -4.95
N LYS A 364 -18.31 -7.46 -4.73
CA LYS A 364 -17.82 -8.55 -3.87
C LYS A 364 -17.06 -8.02 -2.66
N TYR A 365 -16.39 -6.89 -2.81
CA TYR A 365 -15.67 -6.21 -1.74
C TYR A 365 -16.15 -4.77 -1.63
N LEU A 366 -16.64 -4.40 -0.45
CA LEU A 366 -17.07 -3.03 -0.14
C LEU A 366 -16.49 -2.58 1.20
N ASN A 367 -15.70 -1.49 1.17
CA ASN A 367 -15.19 -0.84 2.36
C ASN A 367 -15.82 0.56 2.53
N LEU A 368 -16.58 0.71 3.61
CA LEU A 368 -17.31 1.89 4.07
C LEU A 368 -16.87 2.31 5.47
N LYS A 369 -15.67 1.90 5.89
CA LYS A 369 -15.12 2.24 7.20
C LYS A 369 -15.05 3.76 7.39
N ASN A 370 -15.45 4.26 8.55
CA ASN A 370 -15.32 5.67 8.94
C ASN A 370 -15.96 6.65 7.93
N CYS A 371 -17.21 6.38 7.55
CA CYS A 371 -18.02 7.19 6.63
C CYS A 371 -19.12 8.01 7.34
N LYS A 372 -19.27 7.84 8.67
CA LYS A 372 -20.32 8.43 9.50
C LYS A 372 -21.74 7.99 9.10
N LEU A 373 -21.87 6.75 8.64
CA LEU A 373 -23.16 6.17 8.26
C LEU A 373 -24.02 5.92 9.50
N VAL A 374 -25.31 6.21 9.41
CA VAL A 374 -26.32 5.91 10.46
C VAL A 374 -27.23 4.75 10.05
N SER A 375 -27.41 4.55 8.74
CA SER A 375 -28.22 3.49 8.15
C SER A 375 -27.54 2.94 6.91
N ILE A 376 -27.83 1.68 6.61
CA ILE A 376 -27.22 0.90 5.53
C ILE A 376 -28.25 0.23 4.62
N TYR A 377 -29.54 0.54 4.75
CA TYR A 377 -30.63 -0.10 3.99
C TYR A 377 -30.38 -0.16 2.47
N VAL A 378 -29.69 0.84 1.91
CA VAL A 378 -29.34 0.93 0.48
C VAL A 378 -28.43 -0.20 0.00
N LEU A 379 -27.79 -0.93 0.92
CA LEU A 379 -26.92 -2.07 0.62
C LEU A 379 -27.71 -3.37 0.43
N SER A 380 -29.01 -3.42 0.75
CA SER A 380 -29.84 -4.64 0.63
C SER A 380 -29.74 -5.34 -0.73
N PRO A 381 -29.65 -4.64 -1.88
CA PRO A 381 -29.50 -5.31 -3.18
C PRO A 381 -28.14 -5.99 -3.42
N LEU A 382 -27.14 -5.78 -2.56
CA LEU A 382 -25.74 -6.22 -2.76
C LEU A 382 -25.48 -7.64 -2.23
N VAL A 383 -26.32 -8.60 -2.64
CA VAL A 383 -26.28 -9.99 -2.18
C VAL A 383 -25.03 -10.79 -2.59
N ASN A 384 -24.22 -10.25 -3.51
CA ASN A 384 -22.97 -10.86 -3.98
C ASN A 384 -21.74 -10.48 -3.14
N LEU A 385 -21.91 -9.67 -2.09
CA LEU A 385 -20.80 -9.29 -1.23
C LEU A 385 -20.16 -10.50 -0.55
N GLU A 386 -18.84 -10.58 -0.64
CA GLU A 386 -17.98 -11.54 0.05
C GLU A 386 -17.26 -10.88 1.24
N TYR A 387 -16.98 -9.58 1.14
CA TYR A 387 -16.38 -8.75 2.19
C TYR A 387 -17.14 -7.43 2.34
N LEU A 388 -17.54 -7.09 3.57
CA LEU A 388 -18.17 -5.83 3.91
C LEU A 388 -17.55 -5.24 5.17
N ASN A 389 -17.00 -4.02 5.07
CA ASN A 389 -16.48 -3.28 6.21
C ASN A 389 -17.30 -2.00 6.45
N LEU A 390 -17.99 -1.97 7.58
CA LEU A 390 -18.79 -0.88 8.12
C LEU A 390 -18.20 -0.33 9.42
N ALA A 391 -16.95 -0.67 9.77
CA ALA A 391 -16.38 -0.28 11.04
C ALA A 391 -16.30 1.24 11.21
N GLU A 392 -16.30 1.70 12.46
CA GLU A 392 -16.14 3.12 12.82
C GLU A 392 -17.22 4.03 12.20
N ASN A 393 -18.48 3.57 12.15
CA ASN A 393 -19.63 4.36 11.74
C ASN A 393 -20.55 4.69 12.94
N GLN A 394 -21.78 5.15 12.67
CA GLN A 394 -22.80 5.49 13.67
C GLN A 394 -24.08 4.65 13.47
N ILE A 395 -23.92 3.43 12.95
CA ILE A 395 -25.02 2.56 12.58
C ILE A 395 -25.69 2.04 13.85
N VAL A 396 -27.02 2.17 13.93
CA VAL A 396 -27.83 1.69 15.05
C VAL A 396 -28.50 0.36 14.72
N TYR A 397 -28.92 0.17 13.46
CA TYR A 397 -29.63 -1.03 13.00
C TYR A 397 -28.97 -1.61 11.76
N LEU A 398 -28.89 -2.95 11.69
CA LEU A 398 -28.42 -3.68 10.51
C LEU A 398 -29.57 -3.87 9.51
N ASP A 399 -30.11 -2.76 9.01
CA ASP A 399 -31.32 -2.66 8.17
C ASP A 399 -31.09 -2.98 6.68
N ALA A 400 -29.97 -3.62 6.33
CA ALA A 400 -29.58 -3.96 4.96
C ALA A 400 -29.91 -5.41 4.56
N ASN A 401 -30.85 -6.08 5.24
CA ASN A 401 -31.11 -7.51 5.06
C ASN A 401 -29.82 -8.37 5.04
N VAL A 402 -28.90 -8.15 5.99
CA VAL A 402 -27.58 -8.81 5.97
C VAL A 402 -27.69 -10.34 5.93
N HIS A 403 -28.76 -10.92 6.48
CA HIS A 403 -29.08 -12.35 6.37
C HIS A 403 -29.25 -12.86 4.92
N GLU A 404 -29.62 -12.00 3.96
CA GLU A 404 -29.71 -12.34 2.54
C GLU A 404 -28.34 -12.31 1.82
N MET A 405 -27.30 -11.74 2.44
CA MET A 405 -25.93 -11.70 1.91
C MET A 405 -25.22 -13.03 2.15
N THR A 406 -25.72 -14.12 1.57
CA THR A 406 -25.26 -15.50 1.86
C THR A 406 -23.81 -15.77 1.46
N ASN A 407 -23.25 -14.97 0.56
CA ASN A 407 -21.85 -15.08 0.10
C ASN A 407 -20.84 -14.39 1.04
N LEU A 408 -21.32 -13.68 2.07
CA LEU A 408 -20.48 -12.88 2.96
C LEU A 408 -19.57 -13.80 3.78
N LYS A 409 -18.26 -13.62 3.61
CA LYS A 409 -17.20 -14.37 4.31
C LYS A 409 -16.61 -13.54 5.44
N GLU A 410 -16.57 -12.23 5.27
CA GLU A 410 -16.04 -11.30 6.25
C GLU A 410 -16.96 -10.09 6.39
N PHE A 411 -17.38 -9.83 7.62
CA PHE A 411 -18.24 -8.70 7.96
C PHE A 411 -17.71 -7.97 9.19
N GLN A 412 -17.22 -6.76 8.98
CA GLN A 412 -16.66 -5.91 10.03
C GLN A 412 -17.62 -4.76 10.33
N PHE A 413 -18.09 -4.63 11.57
CA PHE A 413 -18.95 -3.52 11.99
C PHE A 413 -18.59 -2.97 13.37
N TYR A 414 -17.38 -3.23 13.85
CA TYR A 414 -16.87 -2.72 15.13
C TYR A 414 -16.89 -1.20 15.21
N CYS A 415 -16.95 -0.64 16.43
CA CYS A 415 -17.08 0.81 16.65
C CYS A 415 -18.33 1.44 15.98
N ASN A 416 -19.50 0.80 16.12
CA ASN A 416 -20.83 1.33 15.76
C ASN A 416 -21.72 1.48 17.01
N LEU A 417 -23.02 1.73 16.82
CA LEU A 417 -24.05 1.83 17.85
C LEU A 417 -25.07 0.67 17.80
N VAL A 418 -24.74 -0.42 17.10
CA VAL A 418 -25.61 -1.58 16.93
C VAL A 418 -25.80 -2.30 18.26
N SER A 419 -27.06 -2.44 18.68
CA SER A 419 -27.44 -3.17 19.91
C SER A 419 -28.21 -4.46 19.64
N ASP A 420 -28.89 -4.55 18.50
CA ASP A 420 -29.64 -5.73 18.07
C ASP A 420 -28.88 -6.49 16.99
N LEU A 421 -28.58 -7.76 17.26
CA LEU A 421 -27.85 -8.66 16.36
C LEU A 421 -28.74 -9.76 15.77
N SER A 422 -30.05 -9.74 16.01
CA SER A 422 -30.99 -10.76 15.51
C SER A 422 -30.91 -10.96 13.99
N SER A 423 -30.66 -9.89 13.23
CA SER A 423 -30.47 -9.91 11.77
C SER A 423 -29.25 -10.70 11.27
N ILE A 424 -28.28 -11.00 12.14
CA ILE A 424 -27.07 -11.76 11.79
C ILE A 424 -26.95 -13.11 12.52
N GLU A 425 -27.73 -13.33 13.57
CA GLU A 425 -27.82 -14.64 14.25
C GLU A 425 -28.25 -15.78 13.31
N GLN A 426 -28.97 -15.45 12.23
CA GLN A 426 -29.45 -16.41 11.24
C GLN A 426 -28.42 -16.77 10.16
N HIS A 427 -27.26 -16.11 10.15
CA HIS A 427 -26.30 -16.23 9.06
C HIS A 427 -25.28 -17.35 9.33
N GLN A 428 -25.30 -18.38 8.49
CA GLN A 428 -24.60 -19.65 8.72
C GLN A 428 -23.07 -19.59 8.50
N ASN A 429 -22.52 -18.48 8.00
CA ASN A 429 -21.12 -18.39 7.53
C ASN A 429 -20.20 -17.55 8.42
N PHE A 430 -20.68 -17.00 9.54
CA PHE A 430 -19.88 -16.13 10.40
C PHE A 430 -18.98 -16.90 11.38
N ASN A 431 -17.81 -17.37 10.92
CA ASN A 431 -16.81 -18.01 11.78
C ASN A 431 -15.83 -17.03 12.46
N ASN A 432 -15.82 -15.75 12.07
CA ASN A 432 -14.87 -14.72 12.55
C ASN A 432 -15.58 -13.38 12.86
N ILE A 433 -16.70 -13.38 13.58
CA ILE A 433 -17.21 -12.14 14.16
C ILE A 433 -16.29 -11.79 15.33
N ASP A 434 -15.53 -10.71 15.20
CA ASP A 434 -14.81 -10.12 16.34
C ASP A 434 -15.83 -9.42 17.25
N GLU A 435 -16.62 -10.22 17.97
CA GLU A 435 -17.55 -9.75 19.00
C GLU A 435 -16.82 -8.97 20.11
N ASN A 436 -15.51 -9.19 20.28
CA ASN A 436 -14.72 -8.55 21.31
C ASN A 436 -14.45 -7.06 21.03
N ASN A 437 -14.48 -6.61 19.77
CA ASN A 437 -14.29 -5.20 19.41
C ASN A 437 -15.61 -4.44 19.16
N ASN A 438 -16.76 -5.13 19.15
CA ASN A 438 -18.07 -4.50 19.31
C ASN A 438 -18.40 -4.14 20.78
N LYS A 439 -17.55 -4.53 21.74
CA LYS A 439 -17.66 -4.19 23.18
C LYS A 439 -17.37 -2.72 23.50
N CYS A 440 -17.85 -1.77 22.70
CA CYS A 440 -18.09 -0.41 23.18
C CYS A 440 -19.42 -0.30 23.95
N PHE A 441 -20.27 -1.34 23.95
CA PHE A 441 -21.36 -1.53 24.91
C PHE A 441 -21.45 -3.01 25.34
N ASN A 442 -21.41 -3.24 26.66
CA ASN A 442 -21.53 -4.55 27.28
C ASN A 442 -23.01 -4.94 27.39
N ILE A 443 -23.44 -6.03 26.74
CA ILE A 443 -24.84 -6.50 26.67
C ILE A 443 -25.20 -7.40 27.88
N SER A 444 -24.46 -7.32 29.00
CA SER A 444 -24.83 -8.09 30.22
C SER A 444 -25.82 -7.40 31.15
N ASP A 445 -26.15 -6.12 30.94
CA ASP A 445 -27.18 -5.43 31.72
C ASP A 445 -28.52 -5.40 30.96
N GLN A 446 -29.21 -6.55 30.95
CA GLN A 446 -30.66 -6.56 30.79
C GLN A 446 -31.27 -5.77 31.95
N ASN A 447 -31.45 -4.46 31.77
CA ASN A 447 -32.41 -3.56 32.42
C ASN A 447 -31.89 -2.10 32.48
N LYS A 448 -31.79 -1.43 31.33
CA LYS A 448 -32.07 0.01 31.13
C LYS A 448 -31.58 0.45 29.75
N TYR A 449 -32.50 0.91 28.91
CA TYR A 449 -32.16 1.68 27.71
C TYR A 449 -31.48 2.99 28.13
N PRO A 450 -30.26 3.30 27.67
CA PRO A 450 -29.64 4.59 27.94
C PRO A 450 -30.29 5.70 27.11
N SER A 451 -30.42 6.90 27.68
CA SER A 451 -30.96 8.07 26.99
C SER A 451 -29.97 8.63 25.95
N GLU A 452 -30.46 9.38 24.96
CA GLU A 452 -29.62 10.06 23.93
C GLU A 452 -28.47 10.89 24.53
N GLU A 453 -28.65 11.42 25.74
CA GLU A 453 -27.64 12.20 26.46
C GLU A 453 -26.45 11.34 26.95
N GLN A 454 -26.68 10.06 27.24
CA GLN A 454 -25.63 9.12 27.63
C GLN A 454 -24.80 8.68 26.41
N LEU A 455 -25.45 8.52 25.26
CA LEU A 455 -24.79 8.35 23.96
C LEU A 455 -23.96 9.59 23.58
N PHE A 456 -24.49 10.79 23.84
CA PHE A 456 -23.79 12.05 23.58
C PHE A 456 -22.53 12.26 24.46
N ASN A 457 -22.58 11.85 25.72
CA ASN A 457 -21.45 12.04 26.65
C ASN A 457 -20.27 11.09 26.40
N ALA A 458 -20.52 9.86 25.94
CA ALA A 458 -19.44 8.95 25.51
C ALA A 458 -18.66 9.49 24.31
N ASN A 459 -19.32 10.23 23.42
CA ASN A 459 -18.72 10.89 22.25
C ASN A 459 -17.81 12.09 22.60
N LYS A 460 -17.92 12.65 23.82
CA LYS A 460 -17.13 13.81 24.26
C LYS A 460 -15.65 13.48 24.52
N MET A 461 -15.35 12.23 24.90
CA MET A 461 -13.97 11.78 25.17
C MET A 461 -13.10 11.62 23.90
N ARG A 462 -13.69 11.62 22.70
CA ARG A 462 -12.96 11.53 21.42
C ARG A 462 -12.68 12.88 20.74
N ARG A 463 -13.13 14.01 21.29
CA ARG A 463 -13.01 15.36 20.68
C ARG A 463 -11.87 16.22 21.24
N VAL A 464 -10.89 15.65 21.93
CA VAL A 464 -9.73 16.42 22.41
C VAL A 464 -8.68 16.46 21.30
N GLU A 465 -8.84 17.38 20.34
CA GLU A 465 -7.78 18.19 19.72
C GLU A 465 -8.34 19.11 18.60
N SER A 466 -8.29 20.43 18.86
CA SER A 466 -8.55 21.60 17.97
C SER A 466 -9.97 22.20 17.89
N PRO A 467 -10.10 23.54 17.70
CA PRO A 467 -9.89 24.61 18.66
C PRO A 467 -11.22 25.17 19.25
N ASN A 468 -11.15 25.57 20.52
CA ASN A 468 -12.23 25.90 21.48
C ASN A 468 -13.23 27.05 21.14
N ILE A 469 -13.36 27.50 19.89
CA ILE A 469 -14.21 28.64 19.53
C ILE A 469 -15.61 28.19 19.07
N GLN A 470 -15.72 27.22 18.16
CA GLN A 470 -17.03 26.69 17.70
C GLN A 470 -17.81 25.94 18.79
N LEU A 471 -17.11 25.29 19.74
CA LEU A 471 -17.73 24.56 20.85
C LEU A 471 -18.45 25.48 21.84
N LYS A 472 -17.96 26.71 22.05
CA LYS A 472 -18.64 27.69 22.91
C LYS A 472 -19.92 28.20 22.25
N GLU A 473 -19.90 28.46 20.94
CA GLU A 473 -21.10 28.87 20.19
C GLU A 473 -22.16 27.75 20.16
N ILE A 474 -21.75 26.49 19.90
CA ILE A 474 -22.66 25.33 19.92
C ILE A 474 -23.22 25.06 21.32
N GLN A 475 -22.42 25.21 22.39
CA GLN A 475 -22.91 25.05 23.76
C GLN A 475 -23.86 26.17 24.20
N ILE A 476 -23.64 27.40 23.74
CA ILE A 476 -24.55 28.52 23.97
C ILE A 476 -25.87 28.29 23.24
N GLN A 477 -25.82 27.84 21.97
CA GLN A 477 -27.00 27.50 21.18
C GLN A 477 -27.79 26.33 21.78
N HIS A 478 -27.11 25.26 22.24
CA HIS A 478 -27.75 24.10 22.87
C HIS A 478 -28.42 24.45 24.22
N LYS A 479 -27.76 25.27 25.05
CA LYS A 479 -28.35 25.72 26.33
C LYS A 479 -29.56 26.63 26.12
N ALA A 480 -29.54 27.47 25.07
CA ALA A 480 -30.68 28.27 24.66
C ALA A 480 -31.85 27.39 24.17
N LEU A 481 -31.56 26.38 23.35
CA LEU A 481 -32.55 25.41 22.84
C LEU A 481 -33.26 24.65 23.96
N GLN A 482 -32.49 24.16 24.93
CA GLN A 482 -33.00 23.37 26.04
C GLN A 482 -33.79 24.22 27.04
N THR A 483 -33.41 25.50 27.20
CA THR A 483 -34.20 26.46 27.98
C THR A 483 -35.53 26.77 27.28
N ALA A 484 -35.53 26.93 25.95
CA ALA A 484 -36.76 27.14 25.18
C ALA A 484 -37.70 25.93 25.24
N LEU A 485 -37.17 24.70 25.13
CA LEU A 485 -37.97 23.47 25.23
C LEU A 485 -38.59 23.29 26.63
N ASN A 486 -37.83 23.56 27.68
CA ASN A 486 -38.31 23.45 29.05
C ASN A 486 -39.40 24.48 29.37
N ASN A 487 -39.27 25.71 28.85
CA ASN A 487 -40.30 26.73 28.97
C ASN A 487 -41.58 26.33 28.20
N PHE A 488 -41.44 25.75 27.00
CA PHE A 488 -42.56 25.25 26.22
C PHE A 488 -43.31 24.12 26.96
N GLU A 489 -42.59 23.16 27.54
CA GLU A 489 -43.22 22.10 28.33
C GLU A 489 -43.96 22.63 29.56
N GLN A 490 -43.42 23.64 30.25
CA GLN A 490 -44.06 24.28 31.40
C GLN A 490 -45.36 25.00 30.98
N GLU A 491 -45.36 25.72 29.85
CA GLU A 491 -46.55 26.41 29.33
C GLU A 491 -47.64 25.44 28.86
N VAL A 492 -47.26 24.31 28.25
CA VAL A 492 -48.19 23.24 27.86
C VAL A 492 -48.78 22.54 29.09
N LYS A 493 -47.99 22.33 30.16
CA LYS A 493 -48.48 21.75 31.42
C LYS A 493 -49.42 22.70 32.19
N ALA A 494 -49.27 24.01 32.03
CA ALA A 494 -50.11 25.01 32.69
C ALA A 494 -51.51 25.19 32.07
N THR A 495 -51.76 24.65 30.86
CA THR A 495 -53.03 24.81 30.15
C THR A 495 -53.92 23.58 30.31
N THR A 496 -54.59 23.46 31.45
CA THR A 496 -55.74 22.55 31.61
C THR A 496 -57.04 23.36 31.61
N SER A 497 -58.04 22.87 30.88
CA SER A 497 -59.43 23.37 30.78
C SER A 497 -59.77 24.34 29.63
N ASN A 498 -59.65 23.89 28.37
CA ASN A 498 -60.71 23.99 27.33
C ASN A 498 -60.12 23.61 25.95
N ALA A 499 -60.60 22.50 25.38
CA ALA A 499 -60.00 21.85 24.21
C ALA A 499 -59.81 22.75 22.97
N TRP A 500 -60.68 23.74 22.77
CA TRP A 500 -60.60 24.66 21.63
C TRP A 500 -59.57 25.78 21.82
N GLN A 501 -59.43 26.33 23.04
CA GLN A 501 -58.36 27.29 23.34
C GLN A 501 -56.99 26.60 23.40
N SER A 502 -56.94 25.34 23.85
CA SER A 502 -55.72 24.53 23.88
C SER A 502 -55.11 24.30 22.49
N GLN A 503 -55.91 24.10 21.44
CA GLN A 503 -55.38 23.90 20.08
C GLN A 503 -54.83 25.19 19.44
N ILE A 504 -55.53 26.32 19.62
CA ILE A 504 -55.04 27.62 19.12
C ILE A 504 -53.77 28.03 19.86
N GLN A 505 -53.73 27.83 21.18
CA GLN A 505 -52.56 28.15 21.99
C GLN A 505 -51.38 27.21 21.70
N PHE A 506 -51.63 25.91 21.48
CA PHE A 506 -50.60 24.96 21.06
C PHE A 506 -49.98 25.37 19.72
N THR A 507 -50.81 25.74 18.74
CA THR A 507 -50.34 26.19 17.43
C THR A 507 -49.55 27.49 17.53
N ALA A 508 -50.00 28.45 18.36
CA ALA A 508 -49.27 29.70 18.61
C ALA A 508 -47.92 29.46 19.31
N ASN A 509 -47.87 28.53 20.25
CA ASN A 509 -46.64 28.18 20.98
C ASN A 509 -45.64 27.43 20.06
N VAL A 510 -46.12 26.56 19.16
CA VAL A 510 -45.27 25.90 18.15
C VAL A 510 -44.68 26.92 17.18
N VAL A 511 -45.48 27.87 16.68
CA VAL A 511 -44.99 28.95 15.81
C VAL A 511 -43.94 29.81 16.53
N ARG A 512 -44.14 30.10 17.82
CA ARG A 512 -43.19 30.87 18.63
C ARG A 512 -41.88 30.11 18.86
N LEU A 513 -41.94 28.80 19.05
CA LEU A 513 -40.76 27.93 19.14
C LEU A 513 -39.98 27.94 17.81
N PHE A 514 -40.66 27.79 16.67
CA PHE A 514 -40.04 27.89 15.35
C PHE A 514 -39.39 29.26 15.09
N GLN A 515 -40.00 30.35 15.56
CA GLN A 515 -39.41 31.70 15.46
C GLN A 515 -38.16 31.85 16.35
N GLN A 516 -38.17 31.26 17.55
CA GLN A 516 -37.00 31.27 18.44
C GLN A 516 -35.86 30.40 17.90
N LEU A 517 -36.17 29.25 17.30
CA LEU A 517 -35.19 28.38 16.63
C LEU A 517 -34.51 29.07 15.44
N ASN A 518 -35.30 29.79 14.62
CA ASN A 518 -34.78 30.60 13.52
C ASN A 518 -33.85 31.73 13.98
N GLN A 519 -34.12 32.38 15.12
CA GLN A 519 -33.24 33.43 15.66
C GLN A 519 -31.87 32.90 16.13
N VAL A 520 -31.73 31.60 16.38
CA VAL A 520 -30.45 30.95 16.72
C VAL A 520 -29.80 30.24 15.53
N GLY A 521 -30.33 30.40 14.31
CA GLY A 521 -29.72 29.95 13.06
C GLY A 521 -30.03 28.49 12.68
N PHE A 522 -31.07 27.88 13.26
CA PHE A 522 -31.64 26.63 12.74
C PHE A 522 -32.71 26.98 11.69
N GLU A 523 -32.46 26.60 10.43
CA GLU A 523 -33.45 26.73 9.33
C GLU A 523 -34.66 25.81 9.52
#